data_AF-A0A7W7RJ95-F1
#
_entry.id   AF-A0A7W7RJ95-F1
#
_cell.length_a   1.000
_cell.length_b   1.000
_cell.length_c   1.000
_cell.angle_alpha   90.00
_cell.angle_beta   90.00
_cell.angle_gamma   90.00
#
_symmetry.space_group_name_H-M   'P 1'
#
loop_
_entity.id
_entity.type
_entity.pdbx_description
1 polymer ?
#
loop_
_entity_poly.entity_id
_entity_poly.type
_entity_poly.pdbx_seq_one_letter_code
_entity_poly.pdbx_strand_id
1 'polypeptide(L)'
;MRELLNQGKQVMAVKALRKHTGLGLKEAKDVTDAVRAGHPVPIMPSTSMSLADRARELRRQDRIADAIQHVATETGMTETEAARFLDSLD
;
A
#
# COMPACT_ATOMS: atom_id res chain seq x y z
N MET A 1 3.83 16.64 21.86
CA MET A 1 3.50 15.80 20.67
C MET A 1 2.77 14.50 21.02
N ARG A 2 2.95 13.92 22.23
CA ARG A 2 2.26 12.68 22.66
C ARG A 2 0.83 12.85 23.21
N GLU A 3 0.42 14.06 23.60
CA GLU A 3 -0.91 14.29 24.23
C GLU A 3 -2.10 14.40 23.25
N LEU A 4 -1.88 14.60 21.95
CA LEU A 4 -3.00 14.74 20.99
C LEU A 4 -3.57 13.41 20.48
N LEU A 5 -2.92 12.28 20.78
CA LEU A 5 -3.33 10.96 20.27
C LEU A 5 -4.50 10.34 21.05
N ASN A 6 -4.84 10.86 22.24
CA ASN A 6 -5.86 10.27 23.12
C ASN A 6 -7.28 10.85 22.99
N GLN A 7 -7.51 11.87 22.16
CA GLN A 7 -8.80 12.59 22.13
C GLN A 7 -9.65 12.36 20.85
N GLY A 8 -9.49 11.24 20.14
CA GLY A 8 -10.30 10.98 18.93
C GLY A 8 -10.04 11.97 17.77
N LYS A 9 -8.98 12.77 17.86
CA LYS A 9 -8.59 13.81 16.88
C LYS A 9 -7.77 13.24 15.72
N GLN A 10 -8.06 12.01 15.28
CA GLN A 10 -7.41 11.39 14.12
C GLN A 10 -7.48 12.31 12.89
N VAL A 11 -8.62 12.97 12.70
CA VAL A 11 -8.82 13.92 11.60
C VAL A 11 -7.85 15.11 11.70
N MET A 12 -7.52 15.61 12.89
CA MET A 12 -6.58 16.73 13.05
C MET A 12 -5.12 16.29 12.84
N ALA A 13 -4.75 15.10 13.31
CA ALA A 13 -3.42 14.53 13.08
C ALA A 13 -3.16 14.29 11.59
N VAL A 14 -4.13 13.70 10.89
CA VAL A 14 -4.13 13.54 9.43
C VAL A 14 -4.03 14.91 8.76
N LYS A 15 -4.83 15.90 9.17
CA LYS A 15 -4.80 17.25 8.59
C LYS A 15 -3.47 17.97 8.78
N ALA A 16 -2.83 17.81 9.94
CA ALA A 16 -1.51 18.36 10.23
C ALA A 16 -0.41 17.67 9.39
N LEU A 17 -0.45 16.33 9.29
CA LEU A 17 0.44 15.55 8.43
C LEU A 17 0.33 16.01 6.99
N ARG A 18 -0.88 16.09 6.43
CA ARG A 18 -1.10 16.55 5.04
C ARG A 18 -0.56 17.96 4.80
N LYS A 19 -0.71 18.87 5.76
CA LYS A 19 -0.18 20.25 5.65
C LYS A 19 1.35 20.31 5.69
N HIS A 20 1.99 19.49 6.52
CA HIS A 20 3.45 19.50 6.67
C HIS A 20 4.19 18.67 5.62
N THR A 21 3.58 17.59 5.14
CA THR A 21 4.24 16.59 4.28
C THR A 21 3.69 16.55 2.86
N GLY A 22 2.55 17.21 2.58
CA GLY A 22 1.88 17.14 1.29
C GLY A 22 1.22 15.79 0.98
N LEU A 23 1.22 14.85 1.93
CA LEU A 23 0.70 13.50 1.75
C LEU A 23 -0.80 13.47 1.39
N GLY A 24 -1.18 12.44 0.63
CA GLY A 24 -2.57 12.11 0.33
C GLY A 24 -3.35 11.74 1.60
N LEU A 25 -4.69 11.78 1.53
CA LEU A 25 -5.56 11.47 2.68
C LEU A 25 -5.33 10.06 3.22
N LYS A 26 -5.09 9.09 2.32
CA LYS A 26 -4.80 7.69 2.66
C LYS A 26 -3.48 7.56 3.42
N GLU A 27 -2.41 8.14 2.87
CA GLU A 27 -1.07 8.12 3.47
C GLU A 27 -1.04 8.79 4.85
N ALA A 28 -1.68 9.95 4.99
CA ALA A 28 -1.73 10.65 6.26
C ALA A 28 -2.54 9.89 7.32
N LYS A 29 -3.60 9.15 6.91
CA LYS A 29 -4.37 8.27 7.80
C LYS A 29 -3.54 7.08 8.26
N ASP A 30 -2.82 6.43 7.34
CA ASP A 30 -1.98 5.27 7.63
C ASP A 30 -0.87 5.62 8.64
N VAL A 31 -0.17 6.73 8.41
CA VAL A 31 0.85 7.25 9.35
C VAL A 31 0.25 7.59 10.72
N THR A 32 -0.94 8.21 10.75
CA THR A 32 -1.62 8.54 12.02
C THR A 32 -2.00 7.28 12.80
N ASP A 33 -2.43 6.23 12.10
CA ASP A 33 -2.81 4.95 12.71
C ASP A 33 -1.58 4.17 13.23
N ALA A 34 -0.50 4.15 12.46
CA ALA A 34 0.78 3.54 12.86
C ALA A 34 1.39 4.23 14.11
N VAL A 35 1.37 5.57 14.16
CA VAL A 35 1.80 6.35 15.33
C VAL A 35 0.91 6.05 16.55
N ARG A 36 -0.40 5.87 16.35
CA ARG A 36 -1.34 5.52 17.43
C ARG A 36 -1.10 4.11 17.97
N ALA A 37 -0.77 3.16 17.10
CA ALA A 37 -0.45 1.78 17.48
C ALA A 37 0.86 1.66 18.27
N GLY A 38 1.60 2.75 18.50
CA GLY A 38 2.85 2.75 19.26
C GLY A 38 4.02 2.06 18.53
N HIS A 39 3.84 1.75 17.25
CA HIS A 39 4.88 1.16 16.44
C HIS A 39 5.84 2.25 15.95
N PRO A 40 7.17 2.02 15.95
CA PRO A 40 8.11 2.95 15.35
C PRO A 40 7.70 3.16 13.89
N VAL A 41 7.39 4.41 13.53
CA VAL A 41 7.06 4.82 12.16
C VAL A 41 8.18 4.35 11.23
N PRO A 42 7.94 3.35 10.37
CA PRO A 42 8.88 3.08 9.31
C PRO A 42 8.75 4.25 8.34
N ILE A 43 9.77 5.11 8.31
CA ILE A 43 10.10 5.92 7.14
C ILE A 43 10.50 4.95 6.01
N MET A 44 9.52 4.24 5.47
CA MET A 44 9.69 3.38 4.30
C MET A 44 8.63 3.74 3.25
N PRO A 45 9.00 3.67 1.97
CA PRO A 45 8.06 3.88 0.88
C PRO A 45 6.99 2.78 0.94
N SER A 46 5.75 3.18 1.22
CA SER A 46 4.49 2.52 0.88
C SER A 46 4.57 1.00 0.63
N THR A 47 4.43 0.17 1.67
CA THR A 47 4.04 -1.24 1.51
C THR A 47 2.53 -1.36 1.23
N SER A 48 2.00 -0.51 0.36
CA SER A 48 0.99 -0.96 -0.58
C SER A 48 1.65 -0.98 -1.95
N MET A 49 2.62 -1.89 -2.11
CA MET A 49 3.15 -2.26 -3.43
C MET A 49 1.94 -2.46 -4.35
N SER A 50 1.90 -1.72 -5.45
CA SER A 50 0.84 -1.84 -6.44
C SER A 50 0.72 -3.30 -6.88
N LEU A 51 -0.48 -3.74 -7.27
CA LEU A 51 -0.68 -5.06 -7.87
C LEU A 51 0.31 -5.29 -9.03
N ALA A 52 0.59 -4.25 -9.81
CA ALA A 52 1.60 -4.27 -10.88
C ALA A 52 3.04 -4.47 -10.36
N ASP A 53 3.43 -3.83 -9.25
CA ASP A 53 4.75 -4.01 -8.65
C ASP A 53 4.93 -5.42 -8.08
N ARG A 54 3.89 -5.97 -7.43
CA ARG A 54 3.90 -7.35 -6.94
C ARG A 54 3.98 -8.36 -8.07
N ALA A 55 3.22 -8.12 -9.14
CA ALA A 55 3.20 -8.96 -10.32
C ALA A 55 4.57 -9.00 -11.02
N ARG A 56 5.25 -7.83 -11.12
CA ARG A 56 6.62 -7.72 -11.62
C ARG A 56 7.64 -8.41 -10.72
N GLU A 57 7.52 -8.27 -9.40
CA GLU A 57 8.44 -8.90 -8.45
C GLU A 57 8.33 -10.43 -8.48
N LEU A 58 7.12 -10.98 -8.52
CA LEU A 58 6.89 -12.42 -8.64
C LEU A 58 7.46 -12.96 -9.96
N ARG A 59 7.31 -12.23 -11.06
CA ARG A 59 7.96 -12.57 -12.34
C ARG A 59 9.49 -12.57 -12.22
N ARG A 60 10.07 -11.57 -11.57
CA ARG A 60 11.53 -11.45 -11.35
C ARG A 60 12.08 -12.59 -10.49
N GLN A 61 11.24 -13.19 -9.66
CA GLN A 61 11.57 -14.36 -8.85
C GLN A 61 11.31 -15.70 -9.58
N ASP A 62 11.06 -15.68 -10.89
CA ASP A 62 10.65 -16.84 -11.71
C ASP A 62 9.33 -17.51 -11.24
N ARG A 63 8.54 -16.80 -10.42
CA ARG A 63 7.26 -17.28 -9.85
C ARG A 63 6.07 -16.81 -10.69
N ILE A 64 6.07 -17.17 -11.97
CA ILE A 64 5.03 -16.74 -12.93
C ILE A 64 3.63 -17.24 -12.53
N ALA A 65 3.53 -18.49 -12.09
CA ALA A 65 2.25 -19.07 -11.65
C ALA A 65 1.65 -18.31 -10.46
N ASP A 66 2.47 -17.95 -9.48
CA ASP A 66 2.03 -17.16 -8.33
C ASP A 66 1.61 -15.74 -8.75
N ALA A 67 2.29 -15.13 -9.71
CA ALA A 67 1.94 -13.83 -10.24
C ALA A 67 0.56 -13.85 -10.91
N ILE A 68 0.29 -14.86 -11.75
CA ILE A 68 -1.00 -15.06 -12.43
C ILE A 68 -2.10 -15.26 -11.39
N GLN A 69 -1.89 -16.17 -10.43
CA GLN A 69 -2.86 -16.45 -9.38
C GLN A 69 -3.18 -15.21 -8.55
N HIS A 70 -2.16 -14.42 -8.21
CA HIS A 70 -2.34 -13.22 -7.40
C HIS A 70 -3.15 -12.16 -8.14
N VAL A 71 -2.84 -11.91 -9.42
CA VAL A 71 -3.61 -10.99 -10.28
C VAL A 71 -5.05 -11.47 -10.43
N ALA A 72 -5.26 -12.74 -10.75
CA ALA A 72 -6.60 -13.33 -10.93
C ALA A 72 -7.45 -13.24 -9.66
N THR A 73 -6.85 -13.49 -8.49
CA THR A 73 -7.55 -13.45 -7.20
C THR A 73 -7.98 -12.03 -6.82
N GLU A 74 -7.16 -11.03 -7.12
CA GLU A 74 -7.43 -9.64 -6.75
C GLU A 74 -8.34 -8.90 -7.75
N THR A 75 -8.28 -9.23 -9.04
CA THR A 75 -9.08 -8.55 -10.08
C THR A 75 -10.34 -9.31 -10.50
N GLY A 76 -10.44 -10.60 -10.13
CA GLY A 76 -11.48 -11.50 -10.62
C GLY A 76 -11.28 -11.94 -12.08
N MET A 77 -10.12 -11.65 -12.67
CA MET A 77 -9.75 -12.10 -14.02
C MET A 77 -9.50 -13.61 -14.06
N THR A 78 -9.69 -14.21 -15.23
CA THR A 78 -9.26 -15.60 -15.47
C THR A 78 -7.73 -15.69 -15.55
N GLU A 79 -7.16 -16.89 -15.33
CA GLU A 79 -5.70 -17.12 -15.43
C GLU A 79 -5.13 -16.68 -16.78
N THR A 80 -5.87 -16.89 -17.87
CA THR A 80 -5.50 -16.47 -19.22
C THR A 80 -5.44 -14.94 -19.35
N GLU A 81 -6.37 -14.22 -18.72
CA GLU A 81 -6.39 -12.75 -18.71
C GLU A 81 -5.30 -12.18 -17.81
N ALA A 82 -5.06 -12.80 -16.65
CA ALA A 82 -3.97 -12.45 -15.75
C ALA A 82 -2.59 -12.67 -16.41
N ALA A 83 -2.42 -13.73 -17.22
CA ALA A 83 -1.21 -13.95 -18.01
C ALA A 83 -1.01 -12.84 -19.06
N ARG A 84 -2.07 -12.41 -19.77
CA ARG A 84 -2.00 -11.27 -20.70
C ARG A 84 -1.67 -9.96 -20.00
N PHE A 85 -2.22 -9.76 -18.80
CA PHE A 85 -1.91 -8.59 -17.99
C PHE A 85 -0.43 -8.55 -17.65
N LEU A 86 0.17 -9.68 -17.25
CA LEU A 86 1.61 -9.79 -16.99
C LEU A 86 2.48 -9.51 -18.22
N ASP A 87 2.09 -10.02 -19.39
CA ASP A 87 2.78 -9.78 -20.66
C ASP A 87 2.77 -8.29 -21.05
N SER A 88 1.67 -7.59 -20.75
CA SER A 88 1.52 -6.15 -21.00
C SER A 88 2.33 -5.25 -20.05
N LEU A 89 2.97 -5.82 -19.01
CA LEU A 89 3.76 -5.06 -18.03
C LEU A 89 5.24 -4.87 -18.43
N ASP A 90 5.66 -5.44 -19.57
CA ASP A 90 7.00 -5.36 -20.19
C ASP A 90 7.17 -4.13 -21.11
#